data_AF-A0A8T4XEI0-F1
#
_entry.id   AF-A0A8T4XEI0-F1
#
_cell.length_a   1.000
_cell.length_b   1.000
_cell.length_c   1.000
_cell.angle_alpha   90.00
_cell.angle_beta   90.00
_cell.angle_gamma   90.00
#
_symmetry.space_group_name_H-M   'P 1'
#
loop_
_entity.id
_entity.type
_entity.pdbx_description
1 polymer ?
#
loop_
_entity_poly.entity_id
_entity_poly.type
_entity_poly.pdbx_seq_one_letter_code
_entity_poly.pdbx_strand_id
1 'polypeptide(L)'
;GAGIDLRGAAEKFVNMGVRFLLVTSIQRDGTLIGPDINNLSKLLHLNANIIASGGVRDLEDLVALKSLGLYGVIVGRALYEGHFSLKEALKIVSPNR
;
A
#
# COMPACT_ATOMS: atom_id res chain seq x y z
N GLY A 1 -7.67 10.81 19.19
CA GLY A 1 -6.74 10.90 18.03
C GLY A 1 -6.55 12.35 17.67
N ALA A 2 -5.44 12.71 17.03
CA ALA A 2 -4.95 14.08 16.81
C ALA A 2 -5.84 15.06 16.00
N GLY A 3 -7.13 14.75 15.79
CA GLY A 3 -8.09 15.60 15.08
C GLY A 3 -7.88 15.73 13.57
N ILE A 4 -6.93 14.98 13.01
CA ILE A 4 -6.57 15.02 11.59
C ILE A 4 -6.83 13.67 10.94
N ASP A 5 -7.43 13.67 9.76
CA ASP A 5 -7.65 12.47 8.96
C ASP A 5 -6.39 12.09 8.17
N LEU A 6 -6.42 10.92 7.51
CA LEU A 6 -5.29 10.41 6.74
C LEU A 6 -4.79 11.42 5.69
N ARG A 7 -5.73 12.06 4.97
CA ARG A 7 -5.40 12.99 3.90
C ARG A 7 -4.71 14.23 4.47
N GLY A 8 -5.28 14.85 5.50
CA GLY A 8 -4.68 16.03 6.12
C GLY A 8 -3.30 15.74 6.69
N ALA A 9 -3.11 14.57 7.30
CA ALA A 9 -1.80 14.16 7.82
C ALA A 9 -0.78 14.00 6.68
N ALA A 10 -1.16 13.34 5.59
CA ALA A 10 -0.31 13.14 4.42
C ALA A 10 0.06 14.48 3.76
N GLU A 11 -0.90 15.37 3.51
CA GLU A 11 -0.67 16.72 2.97
C GLU A 11 0.30 17.50 3.86
N LYS A 12 0.11 17.47 5.18
CA LYS A 12 1.01 18.13 6.14
C LYS A 12 2.44 17.60 6.01
N PHE A 13 2.65 16.30 5.96
CA PHE A 13 4.00 15.73 5.85
C PHE A 13 4.65 16.06 4.52
N VAL A 14 3.90 16.00 3.41
CA VAL A 14 4.42 16.37 2.09
C VAL A 14 4.83 17.84 2.05
N ASN A 15 4.04 18.74 2.66
CA ASN A 15 4.39 20.15 2.80
C ASN A 15 5.63 20.39 3.68
N MET A 16 5.97 19.45 4.58
CA MET A 16 7.21 19.46 5.36
C MET A 16 8.41 18.89 4.58
N GLY A 17 8.22 18.50 3.30
CA GLY A 17 9.26 17.95 2.44
C GLY A 17 9.34 16.42 2.43
N VAL A 18 8.41 15.71 3.10
CA VAL A 18 8.39 14.23 3.05
C VAL A 18 8.03 13.76 1.65
N ARG A 19 8.86 12.87 1.09
CA ARG A 19 8.68 12.34 -0.27
C ARG A 19 8.23 10.89 -0.33
N PHE A 20 8.28 10.17 0.80
CA PHE A 20 7.86 8.78 0.90
C PHE A 20 6.88 8.64 2.05
N LEU A 21 5.71 8.06 1.77
CA LEU A 21 4.68 7.82 2.77
C LEU A 21 4.40 6.32 2.84
N LEU A 22 4.78 5.71 3.95
CA LEU A 22 4.33 4.37 4.31
C LEU A 22 2.96 4.47 4.99
N VAL A 23 1.93 3.91 4.34
CA VAL A 23 0.55 4.00 4.80
C VAL A 23 0.08 2.62 5.20
N THR A 24 -0.03 2.40 6.52
CA THR A 24 -0.53 1.16 7.10
C THR A 24 -2.01 1.27 7.43
N SER A 25 -2.83 0.38 6.86
CA SER A 25 -4.21 0.22 7.30
C SER A 25 -4.27 -0.63 8.57
N ILE A 26 -4.33 0.01 9.74
CA ILE A 26 -4.38 -0.67 11.05
C ILE A 26 -5.53 -1.69 11.12
N GLN A 27 -6.71 -1.35 10.58
CA GLN A 27 -7.88 -2.25 10.59
C GLN A 27 -7.72 -3.48 9.71
N ARG A 28 -6.74 -3.48 8.80
CA ARG A 28 -6.50 -4.56 7.83
C ARG A 28 -5.16 -5.26 8.06
N ASP A 29 -4.35 -4.77 8.99
CA ASP A 29 -3.02 -5.34 9.20
C ASP A 29 -3.13 -6.77 9.76
N GLY A 30 -2.44 -7.69 9.12
CA GLY A 30 -2.53 -9.12 9.41
C GLY A 30 -3.91 -9.78 9.20
N THR A 31 -4.92 -9.09 8.65
CA THR A 31 -6.27 -9.67 8.53
C THR A 31 -6.50 -10.47 7.26
N LEU A 32 -5.67 -10.29 6.23
CA LEU A 32 -5.80 -10.95 4.92
C LEU A 32 -7.16 -10.68 4.25
N ILE A 33 -7.75 -9.50 4.44
CA ILE A 33 -9.05 -9.12 3.81
C ILE A 33 -8.90 -8.20 2.59
N GLY A 34 -7.68 -7.99 2.12
CA GLY A 34 -7.33 -7.03 1.07
C GLY A 34 -6.91 -5.67 1.62
N PRO A 35 -6.07 -4.92 0.90
CA PRO A 35 -5.58 -3.60 1.28
C PRO A 35 -6.66 -2.50 1.22
N ASP A 36 -6.40 -1.34 1.82
CA ASP A 36 -7.34 -0.21 1.81
C ASP A 36 -7.21 0.66 0.55
N ILE A 37 -7.64 0.11 -0.59
CA ILE A 37 -7.61 0.77 -1.90
C ILE A 37 -8.27 2.16 -1.87
N ASN A 38 -9.37 2.31 -1.13
CA ASN A 38 -10.14 3.56 -1.06
C ASN A 38 -9.38 4.68 -0.35
N ASN A 39 -8.63 4.37 0.70
CA ASN A 39 -7.83 5.37 1.39
C ASN A 39 -6.50 5.64 0.66
N LEU A 40 -5.90 4.63 0.05
CA LEU A 40 -4.69 4.80 -0.76
C LEU A 40 -4.94 5.68 -1.99
N SER A 41 -6.07 5.50 -2.69
CA SER A 41 -6.41 6.28 -3.89
C SER A 41 -6.55 7.79 -3.61
N LYS A 42 -6.98 8.17 -2.41
CA LYS A 42 -7.08 9.57 -1.97
C LYS A 42 -5.72 10.27 -1.88
N LEU A 43 -4.61 9.53 -1.82
CA LEU A 43 -3.26 10.08 -1.66
C LEU A 43 -2.50 10.22 -2.98
N LEU A 44 -3.01 9.67 -4.08
CA LEU A 44 -2.31 9.62 -5.37
C LEU A 44 -2.06 11.01 -6.00
N HIS A 45 -2.79 12.03 -5.58
CA HIS A 45 -2.61 13.40 -6.04
C HIS A 45 -1.41 14.12 -5.37
N LEU A 46 -0.86 13.55 -4.30
CA LEU A 46 0.26 14.13 -3.58
C LEU A 46 1.56 13.91 -4.35
N ASN A 47 2.48 14.88 -4.28
CA ASN A 47 3.82 14.76 -4.85
C ASN A 47 4.75 13.89 -3.97
N ALA A 48 4.33 12.67 -3.68
CA ALA A 48 5.02 11.72 -2.82
C ALA A 48 4.84 10.27 -3.30
N ASN A 49 5.83 9.46 -3.01
CA ASN A 49 5.84 8.03 -3.25
C ASN A 49 5.04 7.32 -2.15
N ILE A 50 3.90 6.74 -2.51
CA ILE A 50 3.03 6.03 -1.57
C ILE A 50 3.41 4.55 -1.52
N ILE A 51 3.62 4.03 -0.32
CA ILE A 51 3.89 2.61 -0.05
C ILE A 51 2.73 2.06 0.77
N ALA A 52 2.00 1.09 0.21
CA ALA A 52 0.90 0.44 0.92
C ALA A 52 1.39 -0.58 1.95
N SER A 53 0.70 -0.68 3.08
CA SER A 53 0.92 -1.71 4.08
C SER A 53 -0.38 -2.13 4.76
N GLY A 54 -0.48 -3.42 5.10
CA GLY A 54 -1.63 -4.02 5.76
C GLY A 54 -2.70 -4.53 4.79
N GLY A 55 -3.12 -5.77 5.00
CA GLY A 55 -4.31 -6.35 4.36
C GLY A 55 -4.07 -7.24 3.13
N VAL A 56 -2.88 -7.22 2.51
CA VAL A 56 -2.60 -8.05 1.33
C VAL A 56 -2.89 -9.53 1.60
N ARG A 57 -3.74 -10.12 0.76
CA ARG A 57 -4.25 -11.49 0.86
C ARG A 57 -3.72 -12.38 -0.26
N ASP A 58 -3.72 -11.90 -1.50
CA ASP A 58 -3.49 -12.70 -2.71
C ASP A 58 -2.78 -11.89 -3.82
N LEU A 59 -2.63 -12.50 -5.00
CA LEU A 59 -1.98 -11.88 -6.16
C LEU A 59 -2.87 -10.82 -6.80
N GLU A 60 -4.19 -10.94 -6.69
CA GLU A 60 -5.17 -9.98 -7.19
C GLU A 60 -5.04 -8.63 -6.46
N ASP A 61 -4.77 -8.65 -5.15
CA ASP A 61 -4.45 -7.45 -4.39
C ASP A 61 -3.19 -6.75 -4.94
N LEU A 62 -2.16 -7.52 -5.33
CA LEU A 62 -0.94 -6.95 -5.93
C LEU A 62 -1.22 -6.33 -7.30
N VAL A 63 -2.10 -6.94 -8.10
CA VAL A 63 -2.57 -6.36 -9.37
C VAL A 63 -3.31 -5.04 -9.12
N ALA A 64 -4.21 -5.00 -8.14
CA ALA A 64 -4.95 -3.80 -7.79
C ALA A 64 -4.02 -2.66 -7.33
N LEU A 65 -3.08 -2.96 -6.43
CA LEU A 65 -2.11 -1.98 -5.93
C LEU A 65 -1.15 -1.49 -7.02
N LYS A 66 -0.70 -2.37 -7.92
CA LYS A 66 0.10 -1.98 -9.10
C LYS A 66 -0.69 -1.05 -10.01
N SER A 67 -1.97 -1.34 -10.23
CA SER A 67 -2.85 -0.55 -11.11
C SER A 67 -3.14 0.85 -10.56
N LEU A 68 -3.09 1.04 -9.24
CA LEU A 68 -3.16 2.35 -8.60
C LEU A 68 -1.90 3.22 -8.84
N GLY A 69 -0.80 2.65 -9.33
CA GLY A 69 0.45 3.38 -9.55
C GLY A 69 1.21 3.71 -8.26
N LEU A 70 1.03 2.90 -7.21
CA LEU A 70 1.78 3.06 -5.96
C LEU A 70 3.28 2.80 -6.17
N TYR A 71 4.11 3.43 -5.35
CA TYR A 71 5.57 3.23 -5.39
C TYR A 71 5.95 1.83 -4.90
N GLY A 72 5.22 1.29 -3.92
CA GLY A 72 5.49 -0.04 -3.40
C GLY A 72 4.40 -0.58 -2.50
N VAL A 73 4.59 -1.82 -2.06
CA VAL A 73 3.73 -2.53 -1.13
C VAL A 73 4.57 -3.35 -0.16
N ILE A 74 4.20 -3.36 1.12
CA ILE A 74 4.71 -4.28 2.13
C ILE A 74 3.77 -5.47 2.23
N VAL A 75 4.31 -6.68 2.03
CA VAL A 75 3.59 -7.94 2.18
C VAL A 75 4.17 -8.70 3.36
N GLY A 76 3.34 -8.99 4.35
CA GLY A 76 3.70 -9.77 5.53
C GLY A 76 3.02 -11.13 5.51
N ARG A 77 1.95 -11.26 6.30
CA ARG A 77 1.26 -12.52 6.62
C ARG A 77 0.95 -13.41 5.40
N ALA A 78 0.51 -12.87 4.27
CA ALA A 78 0.21 -13.66 3.06
C ALA A 78 1.44 -14.43 2.53
N LEU A 79 2.65 -13.86 2.60
CA LEU A 79 3.87 -14.57 2.24
C LEU A 79 4.23 -15.62 3.30
N TYR A 80 4.09 -15.29 4.59
CA TYR A 80 4.40 -16.21 5.69
C TYR A 80 3.48 -17.44 5.71
N GLU A 81 2.20 -17.27 5.41
CA GLU A 81 1.21 -18.35 5.37
C GLU A 81 1.12 -19.04 4.00
N GLY A 82 1.95 -18.63 3.03
CA GLY A 82 2.06 -19.31 1.75
C GLY A 82 0.87 -19.11 0.81
N HIS A 83 0.13 -18.01 0.93
CA HIS A 83 -0.95 -17.68 -0.01
C HIS A 83 -0.44 -17.51 -1.45
N PHE A 84 0.80 -17.05 -1.58
CA PHE A 84 1.58 -17.03 -2.81
C PHE A 84 3.06 -16.98 -2.48
N SER A 85 3.90 -17.33 -3.44
CA SER A 85 5.35 -17.20 -3.33
C SER A 85 5.83 -15.81 -3.71
N LEU A 86 6.99 -15.41 -3.17
CA LEU A 86 7.69 -14.19 -3.61
C LEU A 86 7.92 -14.18 -5.13
N LYS A 87 8.18 -15.34 -5.73
CA LYS A 87 8.38 -15.49 -7.18
C LYS A 87 7.11 -15.13 -7.97
N GLU A 88 5.94 -15.55 -7.50
CA GLU A 88 4.66 -15.19 -8.12
C GLU A 88 4.36 -13.71 -7.95
N ALA A 89 4.57 -13.15 -6.74
CA ALA A 89 4.41 -11.72 -6.49
C ALA A 89 5.28 -10.87 -7.43
N LEU A 90 6.56 -11.23 -7.58
CA LEU A 90 7.49 -10.54 -8.48
C LEU A 90 7.07 -10.63 -9.94
N LYS A 91 6.47 -11.72 -10.41
CA LYS A 91 5.93 -11.79 -11.78
C LYS A 91 4.79 -10.78 -12.01
N ILE A 92 3.98 -10.52 -10.98
CA ILE A 92 2.90 -9.53 -11.06
C ILE A 92 3.46 -8.11 -11.05
N VAL A 93 4.39 -7.78 -10.14
CA VAL A 93 4.79 -6.39 -9.90
C VAL A 93 6.01 -5.92 -10.69
N SER A 94 6.82 -6.84 -11.24
CA SER A 94 7.98 -6.45 -12.02
C SER A 94 7.57 -5.63 -13.26
N PRO A 95 8.34 -4.61 -13.64
CA PRO A 95 8.18 -3.96 -14.93
C PRO A 95 8.52 -4.99 -16.03
N ASN A 96 7.74 -5.00 -17.11
CA ASN A 96 8.13 -5.74 -18.32
C ASN A 96 9.45 -5.13 -18.80
N ARG A 97 10.52 -5.93 -18.75
CA ARG A 97 11.81 -5.58 -19.34
C ARG A 97 11.80 -5.92 -20.82
#